data_AF-A0A239AMT9-F1
#
_entry.id   AF-A0A239AMT9-F1
#
_cell.length_a   1.000
_cell.length_b   1.000
_cell.length_c   1.000
_cell.angle_alpha   90.00
_cell.angle_beta   90.00
_cell.angle_gamma   90.00
#
_symmetry.space_group_name_H-M   'P 1'
#
loop_
_entity.id
_entity.type
_entity.pdbx_description
1 polymer ?
#
loop_
_entity_poly.entity_id
_entity_poly.type
_entity_poly.pdbx_seq_one_letter_code
_entity_poly.pdbx_strand_id
1 'polypeptide(L)'
;MNSSRLLWWIVWLALAGGLYYLADRAINPNKLSILGDAPSVTLQRGQDGHYRAEALINGTKVNVLVDTGATGVAISQKVADRLQLTSNHAIRTSTANGNTVAYMARLESVQLGGVKARNVAAVIAPGLDGDVLLGMSFLGRMDVRLFQGKMTITQVQEE
;
A
#
# COMPACT_ATOMS: atom_id res chain seq x y z
N MET A 1 7.22 34.91 30.63
CA MET A 1 7.06 34.52 29.22
C MET A 1 5.90 35.35 28.66
N ASN A 2 6.14 36.22 27.67
CA ASN A 2 5.11 37.15 27.20
C ASN A 2 3.95 36.40 26.54
N SER A 3 2.73 36.61 27.02
CA SER A 3 1.51 35.96 26.52
C SER A 3 1.28 36.20 25.01
N SER A 4 1.77 37.32 24.47
CA SER A 4 1.76 37.61 23.04
C SER A 4 2.67 36.68 22.22
N ARG A 5 3.84 36.29 22.75
CA ARG A 5 4.73 35.34 22.09
C ARG A 5 4.11 33.94 22.03
N LEU A 6 3.43 33.53 23.10
CA LEU A 6 2.72 32.25 23.16
C LEU A 6 1.63 32.18 22.07
N LEU A 7 0.89 33.27 21.88
CA LEU A 7 -0.18 33.36 20.88
C LEU A 7 0.37 33.21 19.45
N TRP A 8 1.52 33.85 19.15
CA TRP A 8 2.20 33.68 17.87
C TRP A 8 2.71 32.24 17.64
N TRP A 9 3.23 31.57 18.67
CA TRP A 9 3.61 30.16 18.55
C TRP A 9 2.42 29.26 18.23
N ILE A 10 1.26 29.49 18.85
CA ILE A 10 0.03 28.73 18.55
C ILE A 10 -0.40 28.96 17.10
N VAL A 11 -0.37 30.21 16.62
CA VAL A 11 -0.70 30.53 15.22
C VAL A 11 0.26 29.83 14.25
N TRP A 12 1.57 29.86 14.50
CA TRP A 12 2.56 29.18 13.66
C TRP A 12 2.40 27.67 13.68
N LEU A 13 2.14 27.06 14.84
CA LEU A 13 1.89 25.62 14.93
C LEU A 13 0.59 25.22 14.22
N ALA A 14 -0.47 26.01 14.34
CA ALA A 14 -1.72 25.78 13.63
C ALA A 14 -1.53 25.91 12.11
N LEU A 15 -0.79 26.92 11.66
CA LEU A 15 -0.51 27.15 10.24
C LEU A 15 0.39 26.04 9.66
N ALA A 16 1.44 25.64 10.38
CA ALA A 16 2.30 24.52 10.00
C ALA A 16 1.52 23.20 9.94
N GLY A 17 0.66 22.93 10.94
CA GLY A 17 -0.19 21.75 10.95
C GLY A 17 -1.20 21.74 9.80
N GLY A 18 -1.82 22.89 9.50
CA GLY A 18 -2.72 23.05 8.36
C GLY A 18 -2.03 22.83 7.02
N LEU A 19 -0.85 23.43 6.82
CA LEU A 19 -0.05 23.26 5.61
C LEU A 19 0.39 21.81 5.44
N TYR A 20 0.87 21.17 6.51
CA TYR A 20 1.25 19.76 6.50
C TYR A 20 0.07 18.86 6.11
N TYR A 21 -1.12 19.10 6.68
CA TYR A 21 -2.31 18.33 6.38
C TYR A 21 -2.74 18.44 4.91
N LEU A 22 -2.66 19.64 4.33
CA LEU A 22 -2.97 19.86 2.91
C LEU A 22 -1.93 19.19 2.01
N ALA A 23 -0.64 19.34 2.33
CA ALA A 23 0.45 18.71 1.58
C ALA A 23 0.34 17.18 1.61
N ASP A 24 0.10 16.60 2.78
CA ASP A 24 -0.03 15.16 2.96
C ASP A 24 -1.24 14.59 2.21
N ARG A 25 -2.38 15.31 2.17
CA ARG A 25 -3.52 14.92 1.31
C ARG A 25 -3.19 14.96 -0.18
N ALA A 26 -2.38 15.93 -0.62
CA ALA A 26 -1.99 16.06 -2.02
C ALA A 26 -0.93 15.02 -2.44
N ILE A 27 -0.11 14.53 -1.51
CA ILE A 27 0.93 13.53 -1.76
C ILE A 27 0.37 12.11 -1.61
N ASN A 28 -0.51 11.89 -0.62
CA ASN A 28 -1.09 10.59 -0.27
C ASN A 28 -2.62 10.58 -0.46
N PRO A 29 -3.11 10.56 -1.71
CA PRO A 29 -4.54 10.68 -2.00
C PRO A 29 -5.36 9.42 -1.65
N ASN A 30 -4.71 8.26 -1.43
CA ASN A 30 -5.37 6.95 -1.30
C ASN A 30 -5.21 6.36 0.11
N LYS A 31 -5.69 7.07 1.13
CA LYS A 31 -5.68 6.60 2.53
C LYS A 31 -6.85 5.68 2.83
N LEU A 32 -6.69 4.74 3.76
CA LEU A 32 -7.73 3.78 4.13
C LEU A 32 -9.06 4.45 4.50
N SER A 33 -9.02 5.60 5.19
CA SER A 33 -10.21 6.36 5.58
C SER A 33 -11.02 6.94 4.43
N ILE A 34 -10.44 7.03 3.22
CA ILE A 34 -11.08 7.61 2.02
C ILE A 34 -11.54 6.51 1.05
N LEU A 35 -10.89 5.34 1.06
CA LEU A 35 -11.15 4.28 0.08
C LEU A 35 -12.54 3.63 0.23
N GLY A 36 -13.16 3.72 1.41
CA GLY A 36 -14.50 3.19 1.68
C GLY A 36 -14.57 1.65 1.68
N ASP A 37 -15.77 1.13 1.94
CA ASP A 37 -16.03 -0.32 2.12
C ASP A 37 -16.83 -0.95 0.97
N ALA A 38 -17.10 -0.19 -0.10
CA ALA A 38 -17.76 -0.73 -1.30
C ALA A 38 -16.88 -1.81 -1.95
N PRO A 39 -17.46 -2.80 -2.65
CA PRO A 39 -16.71 -3.84 -3.37
C PRO A 39 -15.96 -3.31 -4.61
N SER A 40 -15.68 -2.02 -4.65
CA SER A 40 -14.86 -1.34 -5.63
C SER A 40 -14.09 -0.20 -4.95
N VAL A 41 -12.83 -0.04 -5.31
CA VAL A 41 -11.95 1.03 -4.84
C VAL A 41 -11.35 1.75 -6.03
N THR A 42 -11.29 3.07 -5.98
CA THR A 42 -10.64 3.88 -7.03
C THR A 42 -9.45 4.62 -6.45
N LEU A 43 -8.26 4.30 -6.94
CA LEU A 43 -7.01 4.93 -6.59
C LEU A 43 -6.70 6.08 -7.55
N GLN A 44 -6.24 7.18 -6.99
CA GLN A 44 -5.66 8.30 -7.73
C GLN A 44 -4.17 8.08 -7.92
N ARG A 45 -3.65 8.40 -9.09
CA ARG A 45 -2.22 8.38 -9.34
C ARG A 45 -1.53 9.47 -8.50
N GLY A 46 -0.45 9.10 -7.82
CA GLY A 46 0.41 10.03 -7.13
C GLY A 46 1.17 10.96 -8.09
N GLN A 47 1.78 12.01 -7.55
CA GLN A 47 2.58 12.94 -8.36
C GLN A 47 3.84 12.27 -8.94
N ASP A 48 4.31 11.19 -8.32
CA ASP A 48 5.40 10.33 -8.80
C ASP A 48 4.98 9.40 -9.97
N GLY A 49 3.71 9.46 -10.38
CA GLY A 49 3.17 8.62 -11.44
C GLY A 49 2.74 7.22 -10.99
N HIS A 50 2.92 6.89 -9.71
CA HIS A 50 2.62 5.57 -9.15
C HIS A 50 1.31 5.56 -8.36
N TYR A 51 0.73 4.36 -8.21
CA TYR A 51 -0.45 4.15 -7.37
C TYR A 51 0.00 3.65 -6.01
N ARG A 52 0.06 4.55 -5.03
CA ARG A 52 0.32 4.21 -3.63
C ARG A 52 -0.97 4.25 -2.85
N ALA A 53 -1.16 3.31 -1.94
CA ALA A 53 -2.34 3.27 -1.08
C ALA A 53 -1.99 2.75 0.31
N GLU A 54 -2.87 3.00 1.27
CA GLU A 54 -2.88 2.24 2.51
C GLU A 54 -3.78 0.99 2.32
N ALA A 55 -3.30 -0.16 2.81
CA ALA A 55 -4.00 -1.44 2.76
C ALA A 55 -3.96 -2.13 4.12
N LEU A 56 -4.81 -3.14 4.29
CA LEU A 56 -4.75 -4.05 5.44
C LEU A 56 -4.23 -5.40 4.98
N ILE A 57 -3.12 -5.85 5.54
CA ILE A 57 -2.60 -7.22 5.36
C ILE A 57 -2.67 -7.92 6.70
N ASN A 58 -3.37 -9.06 6.74
CA ASN A 58 -3.69 -9.76 7.98
C ASN A 58 -4.23 -8.81 9.07
N GLY A 59 -5.07 -7.85 8.69
CA GLY A 59 -5.64 -6.82 9.58
C GLY A 59 -4.69 -5.68 9.98
N THR A 60 -3.42 -5.72 9.60
CA THR A 60 -2.43 -4.67 9.92
C THR A 60 -2.32 -3.66 8.79
N LYS A 61 -2.36 -2.37 9.14
CA LYS A 61 -2.18 -1.27 8.18
C LYS A 61 -0.75 -1.21 7.64
N VAL A 62 -0.63 -1.21 6.32
CA VAL A 62 0.64 -1.09 5.59
C VAL A 62 0.48 -0.17 4.39
N ASN A 63 1.57 0.46 3.96
CA ASN A 63 1.59 1.18 2.69
C ASN A 63 1.91 0.20 1.56
N VAL A 64 1.20 0.33 0.45
CA VAL A 64 1.37 -0.51 -0.73
C VAL A 64 1.67 0.34 -1.95
N LEU A 65 2.54 -0.17 -2.81
CA LEU A 65 2.67 0.25 -4.20
C LEU A 65 1.91 -0.76 -5.07
N VAL A 66 0.94 -0.31 -5.85
CA VAL A 66 0.19 -1.17 -6.76
C VAL A 66 0.95 -1.28 -8.08
N ASP A 67 1.33 -2.50 -8.46
CA ASP A 67 2.16 -2.77 -9.62
C ASP A 67 1.60 -3.96 -10.42
N THR A 68 0.97 -3.65 -11.56
CA THR A 68 0.39 -4.65 -12.46
C THR A 68 1.45 -5.43 -13.24
N GLY A 69 2.73 -5.01 -13.22
CA GLY A 69 3.83 -5.71 -13.87
C GLY A 69 4.44 -6.82 -13.02
N ALA A 70 4.16 -6.84 -11.71
CA ALA A 70 4.71 -7.84 -10.80
C ALA A 70 3.84 -9.09 -10.73
N THR A 71 4.45 -10.27 -10.82
CA THR A 71 3.73 -11.55 -10.77
C THR A 71 3.07 -11.82 -9.42
N GLY A 72 3.68 -11.37 -8.31
CA GLY A 72 3.23 -11.67 -6.96
C GLY A 72 3.26 -10.45 -6.03
N VAL A 73 2.65 -10.59 -4.85
CA VAL A 73 2.83 -9.63 -3.77
C VAL A 73 4.23 -9.80 -3.19
N ALA A 74 5.00 -8.71 -3.08
CA ALA A 74 6.29 -8.69 -2.40
C ALA A 74 6.21 -7.83 -1.14
N ILE A 75 6.81 -8.32 -0.06
CA ILE A 75 6.75 -7.71 1.28
C ILE A 75 8.17 -7.50 1.76
N SER A 76 8.49 -6.30 2.26
CA SER A 76 9.82 -6.06 2.82
C SER A 76 10.01 -6.83 4.12
N GLN A 77 11.27 -7.08 4.50
CA GLN A 77 11.58 -7.78 5.75
C GLN A 77 10.94 -7.09 6.96
N LYS A 78 11.00 -5.75 7.01
CA LYS A 78 10.41 -4.94 8.08
C LYS A 78 8.91 -5.19 8.26
N VAL A 79 8.16 -5.32 7.16
CA VAL A 79 6.72 -5.58 7.22
C VAL A 79 6.46 -7.05 7.57
N ALA A 80 7.25 -7.98 7.03
CA ALA A 80 7.17 -9.39 7.39
C ALA A 80 7.35 -9.59 8.90
N ASP A 81 8.33 -8.93 9.52
CA ASP A 81 8.58 -9.00 10.96
C ASP A 81 7.39 -8.45 11.77
N ARG A 82 6.81 -7.31 11.34
CA ARG A 82 5.62 -6.72 11.98
C ARG A 82 4.41 -7.65 11.91
N LEU A 83 4.25 -8.34 10.78
CA LEU A 83 3.18 -9.30 10.53
C LEU A 83 3.51 -10.70 11.09
N GLN A 84 4.69 -10.90 11.68
CA GLN A 84 5.20 -12.18 12.17
C GLN A 84 5.20 -13.28 11.09
N LEU A 85 5.45 -12.89 9.83
CA LEU A 85 5.57 -13.82 8.72
C LEU A 85 6.96 -14.44 8.72
N THR A 86 7.01 -15.78 8.78
CA THR A 86 8.27 -16.54 8.71
C THR A 86 8.25 -17.49 7.53
N SER A 87 9.40 -17.67 6.87
CA SER A 87 9.56 -18.67 5.83
C SER A 87 10.99 -19.17 5.73
N ASN A 88 11.14 -20.48 5.59
CA ASN A 88 12.42 -21.14 5.35
C ASN A 88 12.61 -21.54 3.88
N HIS A 89 11.66 -21.17 3.01
CA HIS A 89 11.67 -21.55 1.60
C HIS A 89 12.17 -20.40 0.73
N ALA A 90 13.49 -20.37 0.53
CA ALA A 90 14.14 -19.40 -0.33
C ALA A 90 13.89 -19.72 -1.82
N ILE A 91 13.64 -18.67 -2.60
CA ILE A 91 13.52 -18.69 -4.06
C ILE A 91 14.38 -17.59 -4.66
N ARG A 92 14.83 -17.79 -5.90
CA ARG A 92 15.44 -16.72 -6.69
C ARG A 92 14.34 -16.00 -7.44
N THR A 93 14.34 -14.67 -7.36
CA THR A 93 13.41 -13.81 -8.11
C THR A 93 14.20 -12.87 -9.00
N SER A 94 13.67 -12.59 -10.19
CA SER A 94 14.20 -11.58 -11.10
C SER A 94 13.42 -10.30 -10.91
N THR A 95 14.13 -9.20 -10.64
CA THR A 95 13.54 -7.87 -10.50
C THR A 95 14.19 -6.93 -11.51
N ALA A 96 13.69 -5.69 -11.60
CA ALA A 96 14.33 -4.65 -12.41
C ALA A 96 15.79 -4.38 -11.98
N ASN A 97 16.11 -4.61 -10.71
CA ASN A 97 17.46 -4.43 -10.15
C ASN A 97 18.31 -5.71 -10.26
N GLY A 98 17.86 -6.71 -11.02
CA GLY A 98 18.52 -8.00 -11.20
C GLY A 98 17.99 -9.10 -10.29
N ASN A 99 18.75 -10.18 -10.20
CA ASN A 99 18.36 -11.37 -9.45
C ASN A 99 18.61 -11.19 -7.95
N THR A 100 17.60 -11.48 -7.14
CA THR A 100 17.67 -11.45 -5.68
C THR A 100 17.05 -12.70 -5.06
N VAL A 101 17.28 -12.90 -3.77
CA VAL A 101 16.66 -13.98 -2.99
C VAL A 101 15.42 -13.42 -2.30
N ALA A 102 14.33 -14.18 -2.37
CA ALA A 102 13.11 -13.92 -1.63
C ALA A 102 12.64 -15.21 -0.94
N TYR A 103 11.72 -15.10 0.00
CA TYR A 103 11.21 -16.25 0.75
C TYR A 103 9.71 -16.38 0.55
N MET A 104 9.22 -17.56 0.20
CA MET A 104 7.79 -17.77 -0.08
C MET A 104 6.95 -17.58 1.18
N ALA A 105 5.86 -16.82 1.08
CA ALA A 105 4.93 -16.59 2.18
C ALA A 105 3.49 -16.70 1.70
N ARG A 106 2.56 -16.79 2.65
CA ARG A 106 1.12 -16.80 2.41
C ARG A 106 0.48 -15.77 3.31
N LEU A 107 -0.32 -14.87 2.71
CA LEU A 107 -1.09 -13.88 3.46
C LEU A 107 -2.49 -14.42 3.67
N GLU A 108 -2.96 -14.37 4.92
CA GLU A 108 -4.32 -14.79 5.26
C GLU A 108 -5.34 -13.91 4.57
N SER A 109 -5.09 -12.60 4.57
CA SER A 109 -5.89 -11.65 3.80
C SER A 109 -5.12 -10.41 3.38
N VAL A 110 -5.53 -9.86 2.24
CA VAL A 110 -5.13 -8.55 1.73
C VAL A 110 -6.42 -7.80 1.42
N GLN A 111 -6.56 -6.59 1.97
CA GLN A 111 -7.72 -5.73 1.76
C GLN A 111 -7.25 -4.33 1.36
N LEU A 112 -7.89 -3.79 0.33
CA LEU A 112 -7.62 -2.46 -0.21
C LEU A 112 -8.96 -1.74 -0.40
N GLY A 113 -9.31 -0.80 0.49
CA GLY A 113 -10.68 -0.34 0.59
C GLY A 113 -11.64 -1.51 0.88
N GLY A 114 -12.75 -1.61 0.15
CA GLY A 114 -13.69 -2.71 0.30
C GLY A 114 -13.40 -3.96 -0.53
N VAL A 115 -12.35 -3.98 -1.37
CA VAL A 115 -11.94 -5.22 -2.07
C VAL A 115 -11.01 -6.05 -1.21
N LYS A 116 -11.20 -7.37 -1.21
CA LYS A 116 -10.46 -8.28 -0.32
C LYS A 116 -10.19 -9.62 -0.98
N ALA A 117 -8.95 -10.09 -0.86
CA ALA A 117 -8.57 -11.45 -1.20
C ALA A 117 -8.06 -12.17 0.05
N ARG A 118 -8.34 -13.48 0.12
CA ARG A 118 -7.81 -14.36 1.16
C ARG A 118 -6.78 -15.31 0.57
N ASN A 119 -5.90 -15.85 1.40
CA ASN A 119 -4.97 -16.90 0.99
C ASN A 119 -4.11 -16.46 -0.22
N VAL A 120 -3.50 -15.28 -0.10
CA VAL A 120 -2.76 -14.62 -1.19
C VAL A 120 -1.32 -15.10 -1.15
N ALA A 121 -0.82 -15.56 -2.31
CA ALA A 121 0.59 -15.91 -2.44
C ALA A 121 1.45 -14.65 -2.38
N ALA A 122 2.52 -14.68 -1.60
CA ALA A 122 3.43 -13.56 -1.46
C ALA A 122 4.87 -14.02 -1.33
N VAL A 123 5.80 -13.08 -1.38
CA VAL A 123 7.21 -13.31 -1.07
C VAL A 123 7.70 -12.26 -0.10
N ILE A 124 8.53 -12.67 0.85
CA ILE A 124 9.34 -11.77 1.66
C ILE A 124 10.59 -11.45 0.86
N ALA A 125 10.76 -10.19 0.48
CA ALA A 125 11.86 -9.69 -0.31
C ALA A 125 12.68 -8.71 0.54
N PRO A 126 13.80 -9.15 1.17
CA PRO A 126 14.57 -8.31 2.08
C PRO A 126 15.13 -7.02 1.44
N GLY A 127 15.39 -7.05 0.13
CA GLY A 127 15.85 -5.88 -0.64
C GLY A 127 14.74 -5.05 -1.28
N LEU A 128 13.47 -5.23 -0.89
CA LEU A 128 12.37 -4.42 -1.41
C LEU A 128 12.42 -3.00 -0.85
N ASP A 129 12.43 -2.01 -1.74
CA ASP A 129 12.27 -0.61 -1.36
C ASP A 129 10.80 -0.30 -1.01
N GLY A 130 10.57 0.09 0.24
CA GLY A 130 9.24 0.38 0.77
C GLY A 130 8.64 -0.75 1.60
N ASP A 131 7.34 -0.66 1.85
CA ASP A 131 6.64 -1.60 2.74
C ASP A 131 6.19 -2.84 1.96
N VAL A 132 5.34 -2.67 0.94
CA VAL A 132 4.75 -3.76 0.15
C VAL A 132 4.55 -3.34 -1.30
N LEU A 133 4.75 -4.27 -2.22
CA LEU A 133 4.37 -4.19 -3.62
C LEU A 133 3.22 -5.17 -3.89
N LEU A 134 2.06 -4.66 -4.31
CA LEU A 134 0.88 -5.46 -4.64
C LEU A 134 0.86 -5.81 -6.13
N GLY A 135 1.19 -7.07 -6.43
CA GLY A 135 1.20 -7.63 -7.78
C GLY A 135 0.01 -8.54 -8.10
N MET A 136 0.16 -9.29 -9.20
CA MET A 136 -0.89 -10.07 -9.84
C MET A 136 -1.46 -11.22 -9.00
N SER A 137 -0.73 -11.78 -8.04
CA SER A 137 -1.30 -12.76 -7.08
C SER A 137 -2.48 -12.22 -6.25
N PHE A 138 -2.60 -10.89 -6.12
CA PHE A 138 -3.76 -10.19 -5.57
C PHE A 138 -4.61 -9.59 -6.70
N LEU A 139 -4.00 -8.77 -7.57
CA LEU A 139 -4.71 -7.99 -8.59
C LEU A 139 -5.42 -8.86 -9.64
N GLY A 140 -4.86 -10.02 -9.98
CA GLY A 140 -5.46 -10.95 -10.94
C GLY A 140 -6.75 -11.62 -10.46
N ARG A 141 -7.15 -11.41 -9.20
CA ARG A 141 -8.43 -11.86 -8.64
C ARG A 141 -9.51 -10.79 -8.67
N MET A 142 -9.19 -9.62 -9.23
CA MET A 142 -10.03 -8.44 -9.26
C MET A 142 -10.22 -8.01 -10.72
N ASP A 143 -11.28 -7.24 -10.97
CA ASP A 143 -11.40 -6.46 -12.21
C ASP A 143 -10.63 -5.15 -12.02
N VAL A 144 -9.60 -4.94 -12.83
CA VAL A 144 -8.70 -3.79 -12.72
C VAL A 144 -8.79 -2.96 -13.99
N ARG A 145 -9.24 -1.71 -13.85
CA ARG A 145 -9.35 -0.74 -14.95
C ARG A 145 -8.51 0.49 -14.67
N LEU A 146 -7.61 0.82 -15.59
CA LEU A 146 -6.90 2.10 -15.60
C LEU A 146 -7.51 3.02 -16.65
N PHE A 147 -7.94 4.20 -16.22
CA PHE A 147 -8.50 5.22 -17.11
C PHE A 147 -8.19 6.62 -16.60
N GLN A 148 -7.59 7.46 -17.45
CA GLN A 148 -7.26 8.87 -17.15
C GLN A 148 -6.58 9.08 -15.79
N GLY A 149 -5.56 8.27 -15.49
CA GLY A 149 -4.82 8.40 -14.23
C GLY A 149 -5.55 7.89 -12.99
N LYS A 150 -6.76 7.33 -13.12
CA LYS A 150 -7.44 6.59 -12.05
C LYS A 150 -7.32 5.09 -12.27
N MET A 151 -7.13 4.34 -11.19
CA MET A 151 -7.14 2.88 -11.19
C MET A 151 -8.33 2.43 -10.35
N THR A 152 -9.32 1.82 -11.00
CA THR A 152 -10.49 1.25 -10.32
C THR A 152 -10.29 -0.25 -10.22
N ILE A 153 -10.39 -0.78 -9.00
CA ILE A 153 -10.24 -2.20 -8.67
C ILE A 153 -11.57 -2.65 -8.08
N THR A 154 -12.22 -3.63 -8.71
CA THR A 154 -13.53 -4.13 -8.32
C THR A 154 -13.43 -5.61 -7.95
N GLN A 155 -14.09 -6.00 -6.87
CA GLN A 155 -14.19 -7.39 -6.44
C GLN A 155 -14.94 -8.19 -7.50
N VAL A 156 -14.32 -9.24 -8.02
CA VAL A 156 -15.03 -10.24 -8.83
C VAL A 156 -15.77 -11.16 -7.86
N GLN A 157 -17.08 -11.35 -8.07
CA GLN A 157 -17.84 -12.36 -7.35
C GLN A 157 -17.42 -13.73 -7.90
N GLU A 158 -16.89 -14.59 -7.05
CA GLU A 158 -16.75 -16.02 -7.39
C GLU A 158 -18.17 -16.60 -7.35
N GLU A 159 -18.64 -17.13 -8.49
CA GLU A 159 -19.87 -17.92 -8.60
C GLU A 159 -19.75 -19.28 -7.88
#